data_AF-A0A183VH64-F1
#
_entry.id   AF-A0A183VH64-F1
#
_cell.length_a   1.000
_cell.length_b   1.000
_cell.length_c   1.000
_cell.angle_alpha   90.00
_cell.angle_beta   90.00
_cell.angle_gamma   90.00
#
_symmetry.space_group_name_H-M   'P 1'
#
loop_
_entity.id
_entity.type
_entity.pdbx_description
1 polymer ?
#
loop_
_entity_poly.entity_id
_entity_poly.type
_entity_poly.pdbx_seq_one_letter_code
_entity_poly.pdbx_strand_id
1 'polypeptide(L)'
;LRYPRHALHQSISQRDLRQYVDEALRKAIKLWGEAIDVKFVEWQGRGADIEISFWTFYHGDEYPFDGVGNEVAHAFYPNHEKRRGQIHIDDNEPWFANFDLDSVM
;
A
#
# COMPACT_ATOMS: atom_id res chain seq x y z
N LEU A 1 8.44 0.35 5.49
CA LEU A 1 7.56 0.86 4.42
C LEU A 1 8.37 1.23 3.19
N ARG A 2 8.03 0.68 2.03
CA ARG A 2 8.54 1.14 0.73
C ARG A 2 7.44 1.96 0.06
N TYR A 3 7.65 3.28 -0.07
CA TYR A 3 6.68 4.21 -0.67
C TYR A 3 6.53 4.04 -2.19
N PRO A 4 5.42 4.52 -2.77
CA PRO A 4 5.26 4.60 -4.22
C PRO A 4 6.34 5.48 -4.87
N ARG A 5 6.69 5.15 -6.11
CA ARG A 5 7.71 5.90 -6.87
C ARG A 5 7.07 7.12 -7.49
N HIS A 6 7.48 8.31 -7.05
CA HIS A 6 7.05 9.58 -7.63
C HIS A 6 7.17 9.67 -9.17
N ALA A 7 8.12 8.95 -9.78
CA ALA A 7 8.26 8.89 -11.24
C ALA A 7 7.00 8.36 -11.97
N LEU A 8 6.15 7.59 -11.28
CA LEU A 8 4.87 7.09 -11.78
C LEU A 8 3.68 8.00 -11.43
N HIS A 9 3.88 8.97 -10.53
CA HIS A 9 2.85 9.85 -9.96
C HIS A 9 3.23 11.32 -10.17
N GLN A 10 3.53 11.72 -11.40
CA GLN A 10 4.15 13.04 -11.69
C GLN A 10 3.23 14.25 -11.48
N SER A 11 1.92 14.03 -11.26
CA SER A 11 0.93 15.08 -11.00
C SER A 11 0.98 15.63 -9.57
N ILE A 12 1.76 15.01 -8.67
CA ILE A 12 1.86 15.35 -7.26
C ILE A 12 3.33 15.39 -6.84
N SER A 13 3.71 16.29 -5.92
CA SER A 13 5.07 16.26 -5.37
C SER A 13 5.36 14.97 -4.59
N GLN A 14 6.62 14.54 -4.58
CA GLN A 14 7.05 13.37 -3.78
C GLN A 14 6.69 13.50 -2.29
N ARG A 15 6.75 14.73 -1.75
CA ARG A 15 6.41 15.01 -0.35
C ARG A 15 4.93 14.74 -0.11
N ASP A 16 4.06 15.30 -0.94
CA ASP A 16 2.62 15.18 -0.77
C ASP A 16 2.16 13.74 -1.04
N LEU A 17 2.85 13.00 -1.92
CA LEU A 17 2.56 11.58 -2.19
C LEU A 17 2.85 10.71 -0.96
N ARG A 18 3.98 10.96 -0.29
CA ARG A 18 4.31 10.27 0.97
C ARG A 18 3.31 10.64 2.06
N GLN A 19 2.94 11.91 2.16
CA GLN A 19 1.94 12.35 3.14
C GLN A 19 0.58 11.70 2.89
N TYR A 20 0.14 11.62 1.63
CA TYR A 20 -1.10 10.93 1.25
C TYR A 20 -1.08 9.47 1.70
N VAL A 21 0.01 8.75 1.42
CA VAL A 21 0.18 7.35 1.84
C VAL A 21 0.17 7.22 3.36
N ASP A 22 0.92 8.06 4.07
CA ASP A 22 0.98 8.04 5.53
C ASP A 22 -0.40 8.26 6.17
N GLU A 23 -1.16 9.22 5.65
CA GLU A 23 -2.51 9.51 6.14
C GLU A 23 -3.48 8.37 5.85
N ALA A 24 -3.42 7.77 4.66
CA ALA A 24 -4.23 6.61 4.30
C ALA A 24 -3.93 5.41 5.21
N LEU A 25 -2.65 5.11 5.42
CA LEU A 25 -2.22 4.01 6.30
C LEU A 25 -2.60 4.24 7.75
N ARG A 26 -2.40 5.46 8.29
CA ARG A 26 -2.83 5.81 9.66
C ARG A 26 -4.33 5.63 9.85
N LYS A 27 -5.14 6.04 8.86
CA LYS A 27 -6.60 5.84 8.89
C LYS A 27 -6.97 4.36 8.89
N ALA A 28 -6.40 3.58 7.98
CA ALA A 28 -6.67 2.14 7.88
C ALA A 28 -6.27 1.38 9.17
N ILE A 29 -5.06 1.64 9.68
CA ILE A 29 -4.55 1.03 10.91
C ILE A 29 -5.42 1.40 12.11
N LYS A 30 -5.84 2.66 12.23
CA LYS A 30 -6.72 3.10 13.31
C LYS A 30 -8.07 2.37 13.27
N LEU A 31 -8.69 2.28 12.08
CA LEU A 31 -9.97 1.62 11.89
C LEU A 31 -9.93 0.16 12.37
N TRP A 32 -8.90 -0.59 11.97
CA TRP A 32 -8.76 -1.97 12.41
C TRP A 32 -8.39 -2.09 13.88
N GLY A 33 -7.49 -1.25 14.40
CA GLY A 33 -7.07 -1.27 15.80
C GLY A 33 -8.23 -1.06 16.77
N GLU A 34 -9.14 -0.14 16.44
CA GLU A 34 -10.36 0.11 17.22
C GLU A 34 -11.35 -1.07 17.13
N ALA A 35 -11.48 -1.71 15.97
CA ALA A 35 -12.44 -2.77 15.74
C ALA A 35 -12.11 -4.09 16.47
N ILE A 36 -10.83 -4.40 16.66
CA ILE A 36 -10.38 -5.67 17.26
C ILE A 36 -9.63 -5.49 18.59
N ASP A 37 -9.66 -4.28 19.16
CA ASP A 37 -9.00 -3.92 20.42
C ASP A 37 -7.50 -4.27 20.46
N VAL A 38 -6.77 -3.85 19.42
CA VAL A 38 -5.30 -3.98 19.36
C VAL A 38 -4.64 -2.66 19.03
N LYS A 39 -3.42 -2.49 19.54
CA LYS A 39 -2.59 -1.32 19.25
C LYS A 39 -1.52 -1.67 18.22
N PHE A 40 -1.61 -1.05 17.06
CA PHE A 40 -0.53 -1.04 16.08
C PHE A 40 0.50 0.05 16.43
N VAL A 41 1.77 -0.25 16.17
CA VAL A 41 2.88 0.68 16.38
C VAL A 41 3.69 0.75 15.10
N GLU A 42 3.96 1.97 14.64
CA GLU A 42 4.83 2.16 13.47
C GLU A 42 6.27 1.78 13.83
N TRP A 43 6.85 0.88 13.03
CA TRP A 43 8.22 0.40 13.22
C TRP A 43 9.11 0.90 12.08
N GLN A 44 10.16 1.62 12.44
CA GLN A 44 11.13 2.18 11.49
C GLN A 44 12.27 1.20 11.13
N GLY A 45 12.36 0.07 11.83
CA GLY A 45 13.38 -0.96 11.61
C GLY A 45 12.93 -2.07 10.64
N ARG A 46 13.74 -3.13 10.55
CA ARG A 46 13.36 -4.38 9.86
C ARG A 46 12.53 -5.27 10.79
N GLY A 47 11.73 -6.16 10.19
CA GLY A 47 11.02 -7.21 10.95
C GLY A 47 9.77 -6.69 11.66
N ALA A 48 9.02 -5.81 11.01
CA ALA A 48 7.67 -5.50 11.47
C ALA A 48 6.74 -6.69 11.20
N ASP A 49 5.72 -6.89 12.04
CA ASP A 49 4.72 -7.95 11.83
C ASP A 49 3.87 -7.72 10.57
N ILE A 50 3.76 -6.47 10.13
CA ILE A 50 3.09 -6.07 8.88
C ILE A 50 4.05 -5.13 8.15
N GLU A 51 4.65 -5.64 7.08
CA GLU A 51 5.48 -4.83 6.18
C GLU A 51 4.67 -4.45 4.95
N ILE A 52 4.51 -3.14 4.75
CA ILE A 52 3.78 -2.56 3.61
C ILE A 52 4.78 -2.06 2.57
N SER A 53 4.56 -2.39 1.30
CA SER A 53 5.46 -2.03 0.21
C SER A 53 4.77 -1.87 -1.14
N PHE A 54 5.19 -0.85 -1.88
CA PHE A 54 4.71 -0.56 -3.23
C PHE A 54 5.65 -1.18 -4.29
N TRP A 55 5.09 -1.94 -5.22
CA TRP A 55 5.80 -2.70 -6.25
C TRP A 55 5.12 -2.61 -7.62
N THR A 56 5.76 -3.10 -8.68
CA THR A 56 5.15 -3.18 -10.02
C THR A 56 5.47 -4.50 -10.64
N PHE A 57 4.52 -5.04 -11.42
CA PHE A 57 4.67 -6.31 -12.13
C PHE A 57 5.21 -7.40 -11.21
N TYR A 58 6.18 -8.20 -11.66
CA TYR A 58 6.84 -9.19 -10.83
C TYR A 58 7.70 -8.55 -9.74
N HIS A 59 7.45 -8.92 -8.48
CA HIS A 59 8.11 -8.32 -7.31
C HIS A 59 8.57 -9.33 -6.26
N GLY A 60 8.83 -10.57 -6.68
CA GLY A 60 9.50 -11.58 -5.85
C GLY A 60 8.55 -12.51 -5.10
N ASP A 61 7.29 -12.57 -5.50
CA ASP A 61 6.34 -13.61 -5.10
C ASP A 61 5.60 -14.21 -6.29
N GLU A 62 4.63 -15.09 -6.01
CA GLU A 62 3.89 -15.84 -7.02
C GLU A 62 2.70 -15.04 -7.60
N TYR A 63 2.53 -13.78 -7.19
CA TYR A 63 1.39 -12.91 -7.51
C TYR A 63 1.90 -11.61 -8.14
N PRO A 64 2.39 -11.63 -9.40
CA PRO A 64 2.82 -10.42 -10.08
C PRO A 64 1.63 -9.50 -10.37
N PHE A 65 1.82 -8.19 -10.18
CA PHE A 65 0.81 -7.21 -10.59
C PHE A 65 0.69 -7.08 -12.11
N ASP A 66 -0.40 -6.48 -12.58
CA ASP A 66 -0.77 -6.34 -13.98
C ASP A 66 -0.65 -4.90 -14.54
N GLY A 67 -0.34 -3.93 -13.69
CA GLY A 67 -0.13 -2.54 -14.09
C GLY A 67 -1.29 -1.65 -13.66
N VAL A 68 -1.94 -0.95 -14.58
CA VAL A 68 -3.07 -0.09 -14.22
C VAL A 68 -4.38 -0.86 -14.30
N GLY A 69 -5.15 -0.87 -13.23
CA GLY A 69 -6.47 -1.50 -13.11
C GLY A 69 -6.43 -2.87 -12.44
N ASN A 70 -7.59 -3.52 -12.35
CA ASN A 70 -7.79 -4.90 -11.90
C ASN A 70 -7.16 -5.25 -10.52
N GLU A 71 -5.87 -5.58 -10.41
CA GLU A 71 -5.23 -5.95 -9.13
C GLU A 71 -4.46 -4.79 -8.49
N VAL A 72 -5.12 -4.09 -7.56
CA VAL A 72 -4.52 -2.90 -6.91
C VAL A 72 -3.57 -3.23 -5.76
N ALA A 73 -3.69 -4.42 -5.14
CA ALA A 73 -2.92 -4.85 -3.98
C ALA A 73 -3.21 -6.32 -3.62
N HIS A 74 -2.28 -6.96 -2.90
CA HIS A 74 -2.52 -8.23 -2.20
C HIS A 74 -1.83 -8.27 -0.83
N ALA A 75 -2.26 -9.21 0.01
CA ALA A 75 -1.72 -9.38 1.35
C ALA A 75 -1.54 -10.87 1.70
N PHE A 76 -0.59 -11.13 2.59
CA PHE A 76 -0.29 -12.48 3.08
C PHE A 76 -0.83 -12.69 4.49
N TYR A 77 -1.25 -13.91 4.79
CA TYR A 77 -1.69 -14.25 6.14
C TYR A 77 -0.55 -14.10 7.17
N PRO A 78 -0.87 -13.82 8.45
CA PRO A 78 0.13 -13.71 9.52
C PRO A 78 1.00 -14.96 9.67
N ASN A 79 0.46 -16.15 9.41
CA ASN A 79 1.16 -17.43 9.53
C ASN A 79 1.93 -17.85 8.28
N HIS A 80 1.96 -17.03 7.21
CA HIS A 80 2.70 -17.36 6.00
C HIS A 80 4.21 -17.43 6.26
N GLU A 81 4.86 -18.55 5.99
CA GLU A 81 6.24 -18.84 6.43
C GLU A 81 7.26 -17.73 6.12
N LYS A 82 7.25 -17.24 4.87
CA LYS A 82 8.21 -16.23 4.37
C LYS A 82 7.76 -14.77 4.47
N ARG A 83 6.45 -14.51 4.41
CA ARG A 83 5.89 -13.16 4.17
C ARG A 83 5.02 -12.63 5.30
N ARG A 84 4.59 -13.47 6.25
CA ARG A 84 4.05 -13.12 7.58
C ARG A 84 3.34 -11.75 7.63
N GLY A 85 2.14 -11.62 7.06
CA GLY A 85 1.38 -10.37 7.17
C GLY A 85 1.80 -9.24 6.20
N GLN A 86 2.75 -9.47 5.29
CA GLN A 86 3.13 -8.49 4.27
C GLN A 86 1.94 -8.05 3.42
N ILE A 87 1.94 -6.76 3.08
CA ILE A 87 0.98 -6.15 2.16
C ILE A 87 1.75 -5.52 1.02
N HIS A 88 1.42 -5.94 -0.20
CA HIS A 88 1.99 -5.40 -1.43
C HIS A 88 0.91 -4.61 -2.15
N ILE A 89 1.29 -3.44 -2.66
CA ILE A 89 0.39 -2.50 -3.33
C ILE A 89 0.96 -2.22 -4.71
N ASP A 90 0.14 -2.22 -5.76
CA ASP A 90 0.63 -1.91 -7.10
C ASP A 90 0.91 -0.41 -7.24
N ASP A 91 2.18 -0.06 -7.44
CA ASP A 91 2.67 1.29 -7.64
C ASP A 91 2.36 1.83 -9.05
N ASN A 92 1.87 0.98 -9.96
CA ASN A 92 1.36 1.40 -11.25
C ASN A 92 -0.01 2.10 -11.15
N GLU A 93 -0.78 1.83 -10.11
CA GLU A 93 -2.09 2.48 -9.92
C GLU A 93 -1.97 3.98 -9.67
N PRO A 94 -2.89 4.83 -10.15
CA PRO A 94 -2.80 6.27 -10.05
C PRO A 94 -3.18 6.77 -8.64
N TRP A 95 -2.38 6.40 -7.64
CA TRP A 95 -2.55 6.86 -6.26
C TRP A 95 -2.52 8.39 -6.21
N PHE A 96 -3.45 8.99 -5.46
CA PHE A 96 -3.70 10.43 -5.37
C PHE A 96 -4.42 11.07 -6.56
N ALA A 97 -4.67 10.37 -7.67
CA ALA A 97 -5.58 10.91 -8.67
C ALA A 97 -6.97 11.05 -8.03
N ASN A 98 -7.48 12.29 -7.95
CA ASN A 98 -8.92 12.50 -7.82
C ASN A 98 -9.53 11.85 -9.05
N PHE A 99 -9.99 10.61 -8.91
CA PHE A 99 -10.92 10.04 -9.88
C PHE A 99 -12.15 10.93 -9.81
N ASP A 100 -12.33 11.77 -10.82
CA ASP A 100 -13.61 12.40 -11.08
C ASP A 100 -14.57 11.25 -11.40
N LEU A 101 -15.30 10.81 -10.38
CA LEU A 101 -16.31 9.74 -10.49
C LEU A 101 -17.47 10.14 -11.41
N ASP A 102 -17.45 11.36 -11.94
CA ASP A 102 -18.45 11.92 -12.84
C ASP A 102 -18.14 11.67 -14.33
N SER A 103 -16.98 11.14 -14.71
CA SER A 103 -16.66 10.87 -16.13
C SER A 103 -17.07 9.48 -16.63
N VAL A 104 -17.75 8.68 -15.79
CA VAL A 104 -18.23 7.34 -16.14
C VAL A 104 -19.65 7.09 -15.64
N MET A 105 -20.56 8.02 -15.94
CA MET A 105 -22.01 7.77 -16.01
C MET A 105 -22.62 8.51 -17.20
#